data_AF-A0A9E2VPH7-F1
#
_entry.id   AF-A0A9E2VPH7-F1
#
_cell.length_a   1.000
_cell.length_b   1.000
_cell.length_c   1.000
_cell.angle_alpha   90.00
_cell.angle_beta   90.00
_cell.angle_gamma   90.00
#
_symmetry.space_group_name_H-M   'P 1'
#
loop_
_entity.id
_entity.type
_entity.pdbx_description
1 polymer ?
#
loop_
_entity_poly.entity_id
_entity_poly.type
_entity_poly.pdbx_seq_one_letter_code
_entity_poly.pdbx_strand_id
1 'polypeptide(L)'
;MLIDPTPDTEITLSFNDQRAVVSPWGASLRRYFMVEANGSENDILWGYSGGGHKKGGQGDVLIPFPGRIAEGRYSFDGQDFQLDRNDKEGPNAIHGFVRTLPWKTHHADLHCAEFDVRLDAESYGRRGYPFSLAIRVTYSLDSQGLSCGFVVQNAGGQAAPAGVGFHPYFTVGTSLVDEAEAKIPGAGYLEFNERLAPTGTIVSAVGTDWDFRDYRLIGSRHFNHCFVQLERDVEGVATASLRDVGSGRVIDI
;
A
#
# COMPACT_ATOMS: atom_id res chain seq x y z
N MET A 1 20.05 19.28 13.98
CA MET A 1 20.76 18.02 13.65
C MET A 1 19.67 17.06 13.22
N LEU A 2 19.60 16.69 11.95
CA LEU A 2 18.62 15.68 11.52
C LEU A 2 19.13 14.34 12.07
N ILE A 3 18.37 13.75 12.98
CA ILE A 3 18.68 12.44 13.57
C ILE A 3 18.43 11.39 12.48
N ASP A 4 19.37 10.49 12.28
CA ASP A 4 19.19 9.38 11.33
C ASP A 4 17.96 8.56 11.72
N PRO A 5 17.06 8.25 10.77
CA PRO A 5 15.82 7.57 11.09
C PRO A 5 16.10 6.15 11.60
N THR A 6 15.55 5.85 12.76
CA THR A 6 15.54 4.50 13.33
C THR A 6 14.22 3.81 13.00
N PRO A 7 14.13 2.47 13.13
CA PRO A 7 12.86 1.76 13.08
C PRO A 7 11.81 2.31 14.07
N ASP A 8 12.19 2.99 15.14
CA ASP A 8 11.26 3.59 16.11
C ASP A 8 10.88 5.05 15.81
N THR A 9 11.46 5.67 14.77
CA THR A 9 11.20 7.08 14.45
C THR A 9 9.78 7.24 13.90
N GLU A 10 9.00 8.14 14.50
CA GLU A 10 7.62 8.45 14.11
C GLU A 10 7.39 9.95 14.00
N ILE A 11 6.52 10.33 13.07
CA ILE A 11 6.09 11.71 12.82
C ILE A 11 4.57 11.71 12.81
N THR A 12 3.96 12.56 13.63
CA THR A 12 2.50 12.67 13.74
C THR A 12 2.00 13.85 12.91
N LEU A 13 1.12 13.56 11.95
CA LEU A 13 0.28 14.54 11.27
C LEU A 13 -1.03 14.69 12.04
N SER A 14 -1.56 15.90 12.07
CA SER A 14 -2.76 16.31 12.80
C SER A 14 -3.55 17.33 12.00
N PHE A 15 -4.85 17.09 11.81
CA PHE A 15 -5.77 18.08 11.26
C PHE A 15 -7.11 17.95 11.98
N ASN A 16 -7.56 18.98 12.69
CA ASN A 16 -8.73 18.92 13.58
C ASN A 16 -8.65 17.70 14.55
N ASP A 17 -9.60 16.78 14.44
CA ASP A 17 -9.72 15.51 15.17
C ASP A 17 -8.94 14.36 14.52
N GLN A 18 -8.44 14.52 13.29
CA GLN A 18 -7.70 13.49 12.58
C GLN A 18 -6.24 13.42 13.01
N ARG A 19 -5.70 12.21 13.15
CA ARG A 19 -4.29 11.96 13.44
C ARG A 19 -3.75 10.84 12.56
N ALA A 20 -2.62 11.07 11.91
CA ALA A 20 -1.87 10.02 11.20
C ALA A 20 -0.45 9.94 11.75
N VAL A 21 0.07 8.73 11.90
CA VAL A 21 1.45 8.49 12.34
C VAL A 21 2.20 7.85 11.18
N VAL A 22 3.20 8.55 10.67
CA VAL A 22 4.06 8.10 9.58
C VAL A 22 5.50 7.93 10.06
N SER A 23 6.32 7.23 9.31
CA SER A 23 7.72 7.01 9.66
C SER A 23 8.65 7.09 8.47
N PRO A 24 9.81 7.77 8.60
CA PRO A 24 10.86 7.70 7.60
C PRO A 24 11.47 6.29 7.46
N TRP A 25 11.20 5.35 8.37
CA TRP A 25 11.52 3.95 8.17
C TRP A 25 10.47 3.30 7.25
N GLY A 26 10.89 2.98 6.03
CA GLY A 26 10.04 2.45 4.96
C GLY A 26 9.06 3.45 4.36
N ALA A 27 9.15 4.74 4.70
CA ALA A 27 8.14 5.76 4.42
C ALA A 27 6.73 5.27 4.81
N SER A 28 6.62 4.58 5.94
CA SER A 28 5.42 3.80 6.31
C SER A 28 4.32 4.64 6.93
N LEU A 29 3.06 4.31 6.61
CA LEU A 29 1.87 4.80 7.33
C LEU A 29 1.51 3.82 8.45
N ARG A 30 1.84 4.17 9.68
CA ARG A 30 1.72 3.28 10.83
C ARG A 30 0.34 3.30 11.47
N ARG A 31 -0.25 4.49 11.58
CA ARG A 31 -1.58 4.70 12.15
C ARG A 31 -2.31 5.80 11.40
N TYR A 32 -3.62 5.70 11.36
CA TYR A 32 -4.52 6.81 11.01
C TYR A 32 -5.82 6.59 11.79
N PHE A 33 -6.27 7.62 12.50
CA PHE A 33 -7.37 7.53 13.46
C PHE A 33 -8.01 8.89 13.71
N MET A 34 -9.25 8.86 14.17
CA MET A 34 -9.97 10.04 14.67
C MET A 34 -9.80 10.15 16.18
N VAL A 35 -9.81 11.37 16.72
CA VAL A 35 -9.78 11.67 18.14
C VAL A 35 -11.12 12.28 18.54
N GLU A 36 -11.90 11.52 19.29
CA GLU A 36 -13.22 11.94 19.77
C GLU A 36 -13.11 13.05 20.82
N ALA A 37 -14.22 13.76 21.09
CA ALA A 37 -14.25 14.86 22.07
C ALA A 37 -13.88 14.44 23.50
N ASN A 38 -14.08 13.17 23.85
CA ASN A 38 -13.69 12.60 25.15
C ASN A 38 -12.22 12.13 25.18
N GLY A 39 -11.46 12.32 24.09
CA GLY A 39 -10.07 11.90 23.94
C GLY A 39 -9.86 10.45 23.50
N SER A 40 -10.91 9.67 23.26
CA SER A 40 -10.75 8.31 22.74
C SER A 40 -10.32 8.32 21.27
N GLU A 41 -9.45 7.40 20.89
CA GLU A 41 -8.99 7.21 19.52
C GLU A 41 -9.88 6.18 18.81
N ASN A 42 -10.29 6.49 17.58
CA ASN A 42 -11.05 5.61 16.72
C ASN A 42 -10.24 5.28 15.47
N ASP A 43 -9.59 4.11 15.48
CA ASP A 43 -8.66 3.69 14.43
C ASP A 43 -9.37 3.52 13.08
N ILE A 44 -8.83 4.15 12.03
CA ILE A 44 -9.18 3.93 10.61
C ILE A 44 -8.31 2.81 10.03
N LEU A 45 -7.09 2.65 10.57
CA LEU A 45 -6.16 1.60 10.22
C LEU A 45 -5.94 0.65 11.38
N TRP A 46 -5.94 -0.66 11.09
CA TRP A 46 -5.30 -1.63 11.94
C TRP A 46 -3.77 -1.46 11.83
N GLY A 47 -3.27 -0.54 12.64
CA GLY A 47 -1.89 -0.05 12.60
C GLY A 47 -0.92 -0.76 13.54
N TYR A 48 0.23 -0.12 13.71
CA TYR A 48 1.27 -0.48 14.68
C TYR A 48 1.99 0.78 15.16
N SER A 49 2.85 0.63 16.17
CA SER A 49 3.74 1.70 16.63
C SER A 49 5.16 1.16 16.89
N GLY A 50 6.14 2.06 16.80
CA GLY A 50 7.56 1.73 16.93
C GLY A 50 8.06 0.75 15.86
N GLY A 51 9.28 0.25 16.05
CA GLY A 51 9.93 -0.70 15.15
C GLY A 51 9.57 -2.17 15.42
N GLY A 52 8.92 -2.48 16.55
CA GLY A 52 8.85 -3.83 17.12
C GLY A 52 7.60 -4.67 16.82
N HIS A 53 6.58 -4.15 16.14
CA HIS A 53 5.24 -4.79 16.16
C HIS A 53 4.52 -4.88 14.81
N LYS A 54 5.22 -4.56 13.71
CA LYS A 54 4.62 -4.62 12.38
C LYS A 54 4.26 -6.06 11.99
N LYS A 55 3.00 -6.27 11.61
CA LYS A 55 2.48 -7.53 11.06
C LYS A 55 2.25 -7.41 9.56
N GLY A 56 2.61 -8.45 8.81
CA GLY A 56 2.43 -8.46 7.36
C GLY A 56 3.04 -7.24 6.67
N GLY A 57 2.29 -6.64 5.75
CA GLY A 57 2.69 -5.43 5.01
C GLY A 57 2.22 -4.12 5.65
N GLN A 58 1.88 -4.08 6.95
CA GLN A 58 1.17 -2.93 7.53
C GLN A 58 1.88 -1.62 7.20
N GLY A 59 1.16 -0.72 6.51
CA GLY A 59 1.64 0.62 6.20
C GLY A 59 2.72 0.69 5.12
N ASP A 60 3.01 -0.40 4.42
CA ASP A 60 4.16 -0.45 3.50
C ASP A 60 3.95 0.32 2.21
N VAL A 61 5.02 0.98 1.79
CA VAL A 61 5.24 1.42 0.42
C VAL A 61 5.89 0.27 -0.37
N LEU A 62 5.29 -0.06 -1.53
CA LEU A 62 5.68 -1.19 -2.36
C LEU A 62 6.19 -0.69 -3.72
N ILE A 63 7.50 -0.74 -3.93
CA ILE A 63 8.17 -0.30 -5.16
C ILE A 63 9.56 -0.98 -5.24
N PRO A 64 10.07 -1.39 -6.43
CA PRO A 64 9.59 -1.12 -7.79
C PRO A 64 8.44 -2.01 -8.29
N PHE A 65 7.88 -2.87 -7.46
CA PHE A 65 6.69 -3.64 -7.82
C PHE A 65 5.86 -4.00 -6.58
N PRO A 66 4.53 -3.83 -6.61
CA PRO A 66 3.64 -4.44 -5.64
C PRO A 66 3.38 -5.91 -6.01
N GLY A 67 2.73 -6.64 -5.10
CA GLY A 67 2.40 -8.04 -5.35
C GLY A 67 3.63 -8.92 -5.61
N ARG A 68 3.43 -9.97 -6.41
CA ARG A 68 4.41 -11.02 -6.69
C ARG A 68 4.90 -10.98 -8.14
N ILE A 69 6.18 -11.31 -8.33
CA ILE A 69 6.77 -11.67 -9.62
C ILE A 69 7.09 -13.17 -9.55
N ALA A 70 6.47 -13.93 -10.46
CA ALA A 70 6.54 -15.39 -10.52
C ALA A 70 7.99 -15.86 -10.59
N GLU A 71 8.40 -16.72 -9.66
CA GLU A 71 9.78 -17.25 -9.59
C GLU A 71 10.89 -16.18 -9.48
N GLY A 72 10.52 -14.91 -9.22
CA GLY A 72 11.39 -13.74 -9.33
C GLY A 72 11.84 -13.43 -10.77
N ARG A 73 11.21 -14.01 -11.79
CA ARG A 73 11.60 -13.86 -13.20
C ARG A 73 10.72 -12.85 -13.91
N TYR A 74 11.35 -11.93 -14.62
CA TYR A 74 10.65 -10.99 -15.48
C TYR A 74 11.52 -10.65 -16.70
N SER A 75 10.87 -10.24 -17.78
CA SER A 75 11.53 -9.73 -18.98
C SER A 75 11.14 -8.27 -19.17
N PHE A 76 12.10 -7.42 -19.51
CA PHE A 76 11.86 -6.03 -19.82
C PHE A 76 12.82 -5.59 -20.93
N ASP A 77 12.29 -4.88 -21.93
CA ASP A 77 13.04 -4.42 -23.09
C ASP A 77 13.86 -5.54 -23.79
N GLY A 78 13.26 -6.73 -23.89
CA GLY A 78 13.89 -7.90 -24.52
C GLY A 78 14.98 -8.59 -23.69
N GLN A 79 15.23 -8.15 -22.46
CA GLN A 79 16.19 -8.77 -21.55
C GLN A 79 15.50 -9.49 -20.39
N ASP A 80 16.02 -10.66 -20.02
CA ASP A 80 15.57 -11.43 -18.86
C ASP A 80 16.34 -11.07 -17.60
N PHE A 81 15.61 -10.99 -16.48
CA PHE A 81 16.15 -10.67 -15.17
C PHE A 81 15.65 -11.66 -14.11
N GLN A 82 16.46 -11.85 -13.06
CA GLN A 82 16.15 -12.73 -11.93
C GLN A 82 16.30 -11.97 -10.61
N LEU A 83 15.18 -11.70 -9.97
CA LEU A 83 15.08 -11.12 -8.63
C LEU A 83 15.38 -12.14 -7.54
N ASP A 84 15.80 -11.63 -6.38
CA ASP A 84 15.82 -12.40 -5.15
C ASP A 84 14.41 -12.90 -4.82
N ARG A 85 14.29 -14.19 -4.47
CA ARG A 85 13.02 -14.79 -4.04
C ARG A 85 12.88 -14.62 -2.54
N ASN A 86 12.07 -13.65 -2.13
CA ASN A 86 11.87 -13.26 -0.74
C ASN A 86 10.45 -13.58 -0.22
N ASP A 87 9.60 -14.18 -1.06
CA ASP A 87 8.28 -14.63 -0.65
C ASP A 87 8.38 -15.85 0.27
N LYS A 88 7.67 -15.79 1.40
CA LYS A 88 7.64 -16.89 2.37
C LYS A 88 6.63 -17.97 1.99
N GLU A 89 5.70 -17.66 1.08
CA GLU A 89 4.60 -18.53 0.67
C GLU A 89 4.88 -19.26 -0.64
N GLY A 90 5.99 -18.96 -1.32
CA GLY A 90 6.32 -19.58 -2.60
C GLY A 90 7.63 -19.08 -3.18
N PRO A 91 8.04 -19.58 -4.36
CA PRO A 91 9.33 -19.25 -4.96
C PRO A 91 9.36 -17.85 -5.59
N ASN A 92 8.52 -16.89 -5.18
CA ASN A 92 8.35 -15.61 -5.86
C ASN A 92 9.27 -14.52 -5.29
N ALA A 93 9.45 -13.44 -6.07
CA ALA A 93 9.82 -12.15 -5.50
C ALA A 93 8.53 -11.40 -5.14
N ILE A 94 8.52 -10.68 -4.02
CA ILE A 94 7.33 -9.99 -3.51
C ILE A 94 7.68 -8.60 -2.98
N HIS A 95 6.89 -7.60 -3.35
CA HIS A 95 6.81 -6.28 -2.71
C HIS A 95 8.11 -5.44 -2.71
N GLY A 96 8.91 -5.52 -3.78
CA GLY A 96 10.03 -4.61 -4.01
C GLY A 96 11.07 -4.55 -2.88
N PHE A 97 11.66 -3.37 -2.67
CA PHE A 97 12.89 -3.22 -1.87
C PHE A 97 12.80 -2.24 -0.69
N VAL A 98 11.84 -1.31 -0.69
CA VAL A 98 11.97 -0.07 0.11
C VAL A 98 11.34 -0.12 1.51
N ARG A 99 10.48 -1.10 1.79
CA ARG A 99 9.68 -1.21 3.03
C ARG A 99 10.45 -1.28 4.35
N THR A 100 11.75 -1.58 4.29
CA THR A 100 12.62 -1.67 5.47
C THR A 100 13.86 -0.79 5.34
N LEU A 101 13.86 0.14 4.39
CA LEU A 101 14.97 1.08 4.21
C LEU A 101 14.73 2.34 5.05
N PRO A 102 15.78 3.01 5.54
CA PRO A 102 15.67 4.38 5.98
C PRO A 102 15.45 5.29 4.78
N TRP A 103 14.44 6.16 4.87
CA TRP A 103 14.20 7.23 3.89
C TRP A 103 14.65 8.56 4.48
N LYS A 104 15.09 9.46 3.60
CA LYS A 104 15.45 10.81 4.00
C LYS A 104 14.18 11.64 4.14
N THR A 105 13.94 12.20 5.32
CA THR A 105 12.89 13.22 5.49
C THR A 105 13.30 14.50 4.78
N HIS A 106 12.52 14.89 3.77
CA HIS A 106 12.70 16.15 3.04
C HIS A 106 11.91 17.28 3.72
N HIS A 107 10.69 17.00 4.15
CA HIS A 107 9.80 17.94 4.84
C HIS A 107 8.97 17.22 5.89
N ALA A 108 8.66 17.89 7.01
CA ALA A 108 7.71 17.41 8.01
C ALA A 108 7.17 18.58 8.83
N ASP A 109 5.84 18.70 8.87
CA ASP A 109 5.11 19.61 9.74
C ASP A 109 3.83 18.92 10.29
N LEU A 110 2.91 19.70 10.86
CA LEU A 110 1.68 19.16 11.44
C LEU A 110 0.72 18.57 10.40
N HIS A 111 0.81 18.93 9.12
CA HIS A 111 -0.17 18.52 8.11
C HIS A 111 0.47 17.71 6.98
N CYS A 112 1.79 17.73 6.86
CA CYS A 112 2.50 17.11 5.75
C CYS A 112 3.82 16.47 6.20
N ALA A 113 4.16 15.31 5.62
CA ALA A 113 5.50 14.75 5.67
C ALA A 113 5.91 14.20 4.30
N GLU A 114 7.15 14.48 3.91
CA GLU A 114 7.72 14.05 2.63
C GLU A 114 9.03 13.28 2.86
N PHE A 115 9.11 12.11 2.25
CA PHE A 115 10.24 11.19 2.36
C PHE A 115 10.79 10.84 0.98
N ASP A 116 12.12 10.84 0.85
CA ASP A 116 12.83 10.47 -0.37
C ASP A 116 13.75 9.26 -0.17
N VAL A 117 13.80 8.37 -1.15
CA VAL A 117 14.79 7.29 -1.25
C VAL A 117 15.26 7.11 -2.69
N ARG A 118 16.44 6.53 -2.85
CA ARG A 118 17.01 6.20 -4.15
C ARG A 118 17.33 4.71 -4.24
N LEU A 119 16.94 4.11 -5.35
CA LEU A 119 17.41 2.79 -5.78
C LEU A 119 18.43 3.04 -6.88
N ASP A 120 19.64 2.52 -6.75
CA ASP A 120 20.68 2.65 -7.76
C ASP A 120 20.96 1.31 -8.44
N ALA A 121 21.10 1.34 -9.77
CA ALA A 121 21.38 0.17 -10.58
C ALA A 121 22.60 -0.64 -10.11
N GLU A 122 23.63 0.03 -9.57
CA GLU A 122 24.83 -0.63 -9.03
C GLU A 122 24.50 -1.50 -7.82
N SER A 123 23.69 -0.98 -6.88
CA SER A 123 23.32 -1.70 -5.65
C SER A 123 22.26 -2.77 -5.88
N TYR A 124 21.29 -2.50 -6.75
CA TYR A 124 20.14 -3.39 -6.98
C TYR A 124 20.27 -4.29 -8.19
N GLY A 125 21.26 -4.06 -9.07
CA GLY A 125 21.53 -4.91 -10.24
C GLY A 125 21.85 -6.35 -9.85
N ARG A 126 22.62 -6.56 -8.77
CA ARG A 126 22.90 -7.90 -8.22
C ARG A 126 21.66 -8.61 -7.66
N ARG A 127 20.61 -7.85 -7.35
CA ARG A 127 19.32 -8.34 -6.85
C ARG A 127 18.29 -8.48 -7.96
N GLY A 128 18.73 -8.43 -9.23
CA GLY A 128 17.87 -8.59 -10.40
C GLY A 128 17.16 -7.33 -10.86
N TYR A 129 17.53 -6.15 -10.37
CA TYR A 129 16.91 -4.88 -10.76
C TYR A 129 17.97 -3.82 -11.11
N PRO A 130 18.57 -3.87 -12.31
CA PRO A 130 19.67 -2.99 -12.72
C PRO A 130 19.17 -1.64 -13.26
N PHE A 131 18.24 -1.01 -12.54
CA PHE A 131 17.67 0.29 -12.91
C PHE A 131 17.75 1.25 -11.74
N SER A 132 17.88 2.55 -12.03
CA SER A 132 17.94 3.58 -11.00
C SER A 132 16.62 4.33 -10.91
N LEU A 133 16.06 4.42 -9.71
CA LEU A 133 14.84 5.18 -9.42
C LEU A 133 15.09 6.16 -8.28
N ALA A 134 14.63 7.40 -8.43
CA ALA A 134 14.44 8.34 -7.32
C ALA A 134 12.95 8.37 -6.97
N ILE A 135 12.64 8.16 -5.70
CA ILE A 135 11.27 7.90 -5.24
C ILE A 135 10.98 8.86 -4.09
N ARG A 136 9.83 9.51 -4.18
CA ARG A 136 9.29 10.41 -3.17
C ARG A 136 7.90 9.96 -2.76
N VAL A 137 7.65 9.96 -1.46
CA VAL A 137 6.33 9.73 -0.87
C VAL A 137 5.96 10.94 -0.04
N THR A 138 4.77 11.47 -0.29
CA THR A 138 4.22 12.62 0.44
C THR A 138 2.92 12.20 1.11
N TYR A 139 2.89 12.31 2.43
CA TYR A 139 1.67 12.19 3.21
C TYR A 139 1.15 13.59 3.53
N SER A 140 -0.13 13.84 3.25
CA SER A 140 -0.79 15.11 3.57
C SER A 140 -2.13 14.84 4.24
N LEU A 141 -2.41 15.55 5.33
CA LEU A 141 -3.61 15.40 6.12
C LEU A 141 -4.38 16.72 6.16
N ASP A 142 -5.59 16.72 5.65
CA ASP A 142 -6.45 17.90 5.59
C ASP A 142 -7.93 17.57 5.85
N SER A 143 -8.83 18.51 5.54
CA SER A 143 -10.27 18.36 5.74
C SER A 143 -10.93 17.21 4.97
N GLN A 144 -10.32 16.76 3.87
CA GLN A 144 -10.80 15.64 3.04
C GLN A 144 -10.25 14.29 3.50
N GLY A 145 -9.26 14.29 4.39
CA GLY A 145 -8.65 13.07 4.92
C GLY A 145 -7.14 13.01 4.68
N LEU A 146 -6.60 11.78 4.74
CA LEU A 146 -5.20 11.50 4.48
C LEU A 146 -4.98 11.18 3.00
N SER A 147 -4.11 11.96 2.35
CA SER A 147 -3.58 11.67 1.02
C SER A 147 -2.18 11.06 1.11
N CYS A 148 -1.90 10.07 0.26
CA CYS A 148 -0.57 9.49 0.06
C CYS A 148 -0.19 9.59 -1.43
N GLY A 149 0.71 10.52 -1.75
CA GLY A 149 1.18 10.78 -3.11
C GLY A 149 2.55 10.16 -3.38
N PHE A 150 2.75 9.68 -4.60
CA PHE A 150 4.00 9.09 -5.06
C PHE A 150 4.55 9.86 -6.26
N VAL A 151 5.85 10.17 -6.23
CA VAL A 151 6.59 10.61 -7.42
C VAL A 151 7.72 9.61 -7.64
N VAL A 152 7.75 8.99 -8.82
CA VAL A 152 8.78 8.05 -9.23
C VAL A 152 9.48 8.61 -10.46
N GLN A 153 10.75 8.96 -10.31
CA GLN A 153 11.58 9.43 -11.39
C GLN A 153 12.57 8.34 -11.79
N ASN A 154 12.62 8.03 -13.08
CA ASN A 154 13.73 7.26 -13.64
C ASN A 154 15.01 8.11 -13.56
N ALA A 155 15.95 7.68 -12.72
CA ALA A 155 17.22 8.37 -12.48
C ALA A 155 18.39 7.73 -13.23
N GLY A 156 18.12 6.75 -14.10
CA GLY A 156 19.09 6.06 -14.93
C GLY A 156 19.13 6.55 -16.38
N GLY A 157 20.03 5.97 -17.16
CA GLY A 157 20.18 6.27 -18.60
C GLY A 157 19.33 5.39 -19.53
N GLN A 158 18.58 4.42 -18.98
CA GLN A 158 17.76 3.46 -19.73
C GLN A 158 16.34 3.42 -19.16
N ALA A 159 15.36 2.95 -19.94
CA ALA A 159 13.99 2.75 -19.45
C ALA A 159 13.99 1.79 -18.26
N ALA A 160 13.08 2.01 -17.30
CA ALA A 160 13.01 1.24 -16.06
C ALA A 160 11.56 0.79 -15.80
N PRO A 161 11.30 -0.52 -15.54
CA PRO A 161 9.98 -0.98 -15.17
C PRO A 161 9.68 -0.64 -13.71
N ALA A 162 8.59 0.06 -13.44
CA ALA A 162 8.18 0.39 -12.08
C ALA A 162 6.66 0.26 -11.91
N GLY A 163 6.24 -0.32 -10.79
CA GLY A 163 4.89 -0.31 -10.26
C GLY A 163 4.92 0.12 -8.80
N VAL A 164 3.90 0.88 -8.39
CA VAL A 164 3.73 1.37 -7.04
C VAL A 164 2.54 0.67 -6.40
N GLY A 165 2.67 0.31 -5.12
CA GLY A 165 1.55 -0.07 -4.28
C GLY A 165 1.71 0.45 -2.86
N PHE A 166 0.61 0.40 -2.13
CA PHE A 166 0.52 0.87 -0.76
C PHE A 166 -0.29 -0.15 0.05
N HIS A 167 0.14 -0.46 1.27
CA HIS A 167 -0.37 -1.62 2.02
C HIS A 167 -0.92 -1.28 3.42
N PRO A 168 -1.77 -0.24 3.59
CA PRO A 168 -2.51 -0.06 4.82
C PRO A 168 -3.53 -1.19 5.02
N TYR A 169 -3.82 -1.53 6.27
CA TYR A 169 -4.94 -2.42 6.61
C TYR A 169 -6.03 -1.56 7.24
N PHE A 170 -7.15 -1.38 6.56
CA PHE A 170 -8.27 -0.57 7.05
C PHE A 170 -9.12 -1.34 8.06
N THR A 171 -9.74 -0.61 8.98
CA THR A 171 -10.70 -1.15 9.95
C THR A 171 -11.81 -0.14 10.19
N VAL A 172 -13.05 -0.64 10.27
CA VAL A 172 -14.23 0.13 10.70
C VAL A 172 -14.55 -0.09 12.19
N GLY A 173 -13.67 -0.78 12.93
CA GLY A 173 -13.85 -1.01 14.37
C GLY A 173 -14.73 -2.22 14.73
N THR A 174 -15.06 -3.06 13.75
CA THR A 174 -15.67 -4.37 14.02
C THR A 174 -14.70 -5.30 14.75
N SER A 175 -15.22 -6.33 15.42
CA SER A 175 -14.37 -7.29 16.14
C SER A 175 -13.53 -8.12 15.16
N LEU A 176 -14.14 -8.47 14.02
CA LEU A 176 -13.48 -9.10 12.88
C LEU A 176 -13.88 -8.34 11.60
N VAL A 177 -12.97 -8.28 10.63
CA VAL A 177 -13.24 -7.64 9.34
C VAL A 177 -14.36 -8.34 8.57
N ASP A 178 -14.58 -9.63 8.85
CA ASP A 178 -15.65 -10.47 8.30
C ASP A 178 -17.05 -9.89 8.53
N GLU A 179 -17.22 -9.11 9.60
CA GLU A 179 -18.47 -8.45 9.99
C GLU A 179 -18.73 -7.16 9.20
N ALA A 180 -17.71 -6.62 8.53
CA ALA A 180 -17.82 -5.42 7.72
C ALA A 180 -18.30 -5.73 6.29
N GLU A 181 -18.88 -4.72 5.65
CA GLU A 181 -19.18 -4.77 4.23
C GLU A 181 -18.16 -3.97 3.42
N ALA A 182 -17.75 -4.53 2.29
CA ALA A 182 -16.85 -3.88 1.34
C ALA A 182 -17.62 -3.50 0.07
N LYS A 183 -17.18 -2.42 -0.57
CA LYS A 183 -17.52 -2.04 -1.93
C LYS A 183 -16.22 -1.82 -2.69
N ILE A 184 -16.02 -2.55 -3.78
CA ILE A 184 -14.83 -2.49 -4.64
C ILE A 184 -15.31 -2.27 -6.07
N PRO A 185 -14.96 -1.15 -6.73
CA PRO A 185 -15.54 -0.77 -8.02
C PRO A 185 -14.98 -1.56 -9.20
N GLY A 186 -14.55 -2.82 -9.03
CA GLY A 186 -13.91 -3.62 -10.07
C GLY A 186 -14.87 -4.62 -10.73
N ALA A 187 -15.00 -4.57 -12.06
CA ALA A 187 -15.80 -5.52 -12.84
C ALA A 187 -15.07 -6.84 -13.17
N GLY A 188 -13.77 -6.92 -12.89
CA GLY A 188 -12.96 -8.11 -13.03
C GLY A 188 -11.82 -8.17 -12.03
N TYR A 189 -11.11 -9.30 -12.00
CA TYR A 189 -9.91 -9.48 -11.20
C TYR A 189 -8.89 -10.37 -11.92
N LEU A 190 -7.61 -10.22 -11.57
CA LEU A 190 -6.55 -11.07 -12.10
C LEU A 190 -6.64 -12.48 -11.50
N GLU A 191 -6.60 -13.49 -12.36
CA GLU A 191 -6.42 -14.88 -11.93
C GLU A 191 -4.99 -15.08 -11.40
N PHE A 192 -4.89 -15.80 -10.29
CA PHE A 192 -3.64 -16.25 -9.71
C PHE A 192 -3.56 -17.78 -9.81
N ASN A 193 -2.37 -18.28 -10.12
CA ASN A 193 -2.11 -19.72 -10.07
C ASN A 193 -1.93 -20.22 -8.61
N GLU A 194 -1.70 -21.53 -8.45
CA GLU A 194 -1.49 -22.18 -7.14
C GLU A 194 -0.32 -21.60 -6.33
N ARG A 195 0.59 -20.85 -6.96
CA ARG A 195 1.73 -20.17 -6.33
C ARG A 195 1.48 -18.67 -6.11
N LEU A 196 0.22 -18.24 -6.20
CA LEU A 196 -0.22 -16.85 -6.04
C LEU A 196 0.44 -15.87 -7.02
N ALA A 197 0.86 -16.34 -8.20
CA ALA A 197 1.41 -15.50 -9.25
C ALA A 197 0.34 -15.22 -10.33
N PRO A 198 0.24 -13.98 -10.85
CA PRO A 198 -0.81 -13.63 -11.79
C PRO A 198 -0.57 -14.36 -13.12
N THR A 199 -1.62 -14.94 -13.69
CA THR A 199 -1.54 -15.68 -14.97
C THR A 199 -1.62 -14.74 -16.19
N GLY A 200 -2.07 -13.50 -15.97
CA GLY A 200 -2.40 -12.54 -17.02
C GLY A 200 -3.86 -12.64 -17.48
N THR A 201 -4.59 -13.66 -17.06
CA THR A 201 -6.03 -13.80 -17.33
C THR A 201 -6.84 -12.88 -16.43
N ILE A 202 -7.77 -12.14 -17.02
CA ILE A 202 -8.79 -11.38 -16.28
C ILE A 202 -10.05 -12.25 -16.20
N VAL A 203 -10.52 -12.48 -14.97
CA VAL A 203 -11.79 -13.16 -14.69
C VAL A 203 -12.85 -12.11 -14.38
N SER A 204 -14.06 -12.27 -14.92
CA SER A 204 -15.16 -11.36 -14.62
C SER A 204 -15.64 -11.55 -13.17
N ALA A 205 -15.81 -10.44 -12.46
CA ALA A 205 -16.45 -10.42 -11.15
C ALA A 205 -17.98 -10.40 -11.27
N VAL A 206 -18.51 -9.89 -12.39
CA VAL A 206 -19.94 -9.59 -12.57
C VAL A 206 -20.83 -10.81 -12.35
N GLY A 207 -21.76 -10.72 -11.40
CA GLY A 207 -22.70 -11.80 -11.07
C GLY A 207 -22.08 -12.99 -10.34
N THR A 208 -20.82 -12.88 -9.87
CA THR A 208 -20.13 -13.91 -9.10
C THR A 208 -20.09 -13.58 -7.60
N ASP A 209 -19.50 -14.48 -6.81
CA ASP A 209 -19.22 -14.21 -5.38
C ASP A 209 -18.15 -13.14 -5.13
N TRP A 210 -17.46 -12.71 -6.20
CA TRP A 210 -16.48 -11.62 -6.19
C TRP A 210 -17.05 -10.31 -6.75
N ASP A 211 -18.35 -10.24 -7.07
CA ASP A 211 -18.99 -8.96 -7.41
C ASP A 211 -19.19 -8.12 -6.14
N PHE A 212 -18.27 -7.18 -5.91
CA PHE A 212 -18.29 -6.23 -4.80
C PHE A 212 -18.55 -4.80 -5.28
N ARG A 213 -19.06 -4.61 -6.50
CA ARG A 213 -19.34 -3.25 -7.03
C ARG A 213 -20.42 -2.51 -6.23
N ASP A 214 -21.28 -3.26 -5.56
CA ASP A 214 -22.14 -2.78 -4.48
C ASP A 214 -21.66 -3.32 -3.14
N TYR A 215 -22.07 -2.67 -2.04
CA TYR A 215 -21.72 -3.12 -0.70
C TYR A 215 -22.17 -4.56 -0.45
N ARG A 216 -21.23 -5.37 0.01
CA ARG A 216 -21.47 -6.78 0.35
C ARG A 216 -20.65 -7.17 1.57
N LEU A 217 -21.26 -7.96 2.44
CA LEU A 217 -20.58 -8.56 3.59
C LEU A 217 -19.34 -9.34 3.15
N ILE A 218 -18.20 -9.02 3.77
CA ILE A 218 -16.93 -9.75 3.57
C ILE A 218 -17.15 -11.21 3.95
N GLY A 219 -17.68 -11.46 5.16
CA GLY A 219 -17.96 -12.80 5.67
C GLY A 219 -16.70 -13.66 5.72
N SER A 220 -16.83 -14.97 5.54
CA SER A 220 -15.70 -15.91 5.57
C SER A 220 -14.82 -15.90 4.31
N ARG A 221 -14.86 -14.84 3.50
CA ARG A 221 -14.09 -14.77 2.25
C ARG A 221 -12.65 -14.36 2.53
N HIS A 222 -11.72 -15.05 1.90
CA HIS A 222 -10.30 -14.72 1.95
C HIS A 222 -9.91 -13.92 0.71
N PHE A 223 -9.73 -12.62 0.87
CA PHE A 223 -9.30 -11.74 -0.22
C PHE A 223 -7.80 -11.89 -0.47
N ASN A 224 -7.46 -12.18 -1.72
CA ASN A 224 -6.09 -12.05 -2.24
C ASN A 224 -6.15 -11.84 -3.77
N HIS A 225 -7.03 -10.93 -4.19
CA HIS A 225 -7.32 -10.66 -5.60
C HIS A 225 -6.83 -9.26 -5.97
N CYS A 226 -6.42 -9.09 -7.23
CA CYS A 226 -6.17 -7.78 -7.81
C CYS A 226 -7.36 -7.43 -8.70
N PHE A 227 -8.30 -6.63 -8.18
CA PHE A 227 -9.43 -6.13 -8.95
C PHE A 227 -8.94 -5.16 -10.03
N VAL A 228 -9.55 -5.27 -11.21
CA VAL A 228 -9.25 -4.50 -12.42
C VAL A 228 -10.56 -4.01 -13.04
N GLN A 229 -10.45 -3.24 -14.12
CA GLN A 229 -11.61 -2.63 -14.79
C GLN A 229 -12.43 -1.81 -13.79
N LEU A 230 -11.72 -0.92 -13.08
CA LEU A 230 -12.31 -0.10 -12.03
C LEU A 230 -13.25 0.94 -12.64
N GLU A 231 -14.47 1.01 -12.13
CA GLU A 231 -15.39 2.12 -12.35
C GLU A 231 -14.79 3.39 -11.72
N ARG A 232 -14.84 4.48 -12.48
CA ARG A 232 -14.26 5.76 -12.11
C ARG A 232 -15.30 6.86 -12.25
N ASP A 233 -15.23 7.84 -11.38
CA ASP A 233 -16.05 9.04 -11.47
C ASP A 233 -15.58 9.99 -12.60
N VAL A 234 -16.21 11.17 -12.66
CA VAL A 234 -15.90 12.19 -13.67
C VAL A 234 -14.51 12.81 -13.53
N GLU A 235 -13.89 12.68 -12.35
CA GLU A 235 -12.51 13.13 -12.08
C GLU A 235 -11.49 12.01 -12.34
N GLY A 236 -11.97 10.81 -12.72
CA GLY A 236 -11.14 9.65 -12.98
C GLY A 236 -10.74 8.88 -11.72
N VAL A 237 -11.38 9.16 -10.58
CA VAL A 237 -11.11 8.50 -9.29
C VAL A 237 -11.95 7.22 -9.18
N ALA A 238 -11.32 6.13 -8.75
CA ALA A 238 -12.01 4.90 -8.37
C ALA A 238 -11.99 4.80 -6.85
N THR A 239 -13.16 4.62 -6.24
CA THR A 239 -13.31 4.60 -4.78
C THR A 239 -13.76 3.23 -4.31
N ALA A 240 -12.98 2.62 -3.42
CA ALA A 240 -13.40 1.48 -2.63
C ALA A 240 -13.90 1.95 -1.26
N SER A 241 -14.79 1.20 -0.64
CA SER A 241 -15.33 1.56 0.67
C SER A 241 -15.39 0.36 1.59
N LEU A 242 -15.20 0.61 2.88
CA LEU A 242 -15.44 -0.34 3.97
C LEU A 242 -16.47 0.28 4.91
N ARG A 243 -17.48 -0.50 5.34
CA ARG A 243 -18.48 -0.01 6.30
C ARG A 243 -18.83 -1.04 7.36
N ASP A 244 -19.14 -0.53 8.54
CA ASP A 244 -19.86 -1.27 9.57
C ASP A 244 -21.31 -0.75 9.62
N VAL A 245 -22.26 -1.63 9.30
CA VAL A 245 -23.69 -1.29 9.28
C VAL A 245 -24.21 -1.01 10.70
N GLY A 246 -23.64 -1.65 11.72
CA GLY A 246 -24.10 -1.52 13.10
C GLY A 246 -23.81 -0.14 13.68
N SER A 247 -22.58 0.34 13.53
CA SER A 247 -22.19 1.70 13.95
C SER A 247 -22.53 2.79 12.92
N GLY A 248 -22.79 2.42 11.67
CA GLY A 248 -22.97 3.37 10.56
C GLY A 248 -21.66 3.97 10.04
N ARG A 249 -20.51 3.48 10.52
CA ARG A 249 -19.20 3.97 10.13
C ARG A 249 -18.84 3.54 8.72
N VAL A 250 -18.30 4.47 7.93
CA VAL A 250 -17.82 4.24 6.56
C VAL A 250 -16.43 4.85 6.40
N ILE A 251 -15.56 4.14 5.68
CA ILE A 251 -14.27 4.63 5.21
C ILE A 251 -14.26 4.49 3.69
N ASP A 252 -13.96 5.57 3.00
CA ASP A 252 -13.72 5.60 1.56
C ASP A 252 -12.20 5.67 1.29
N ILE A 253 -11.76 4.93 0.28
CA ILE A 253 -10.36 4.74 -0.13
C ILE A 253 -10.22 4.98 -1.64
#